data_AF-A0A316MDB6-F1
#
_entry.id   AF-A0A316MDB6-F1
#
_cell.length_a   1.000
_cell.length_b   1.000
_cell.length_c   1.000
_cell.angle_alpha   90.00
_cell.angle_beta   90.00
_cell.angle_gamma   90.00
#
_symmetry.space_group_name_H-M   'P 1'
#
loop_
_entity.id
_entity.type
_entity.pdbx_description
1 polymer ?
#
loop_
_entity_poly.entity_id
_entity_poly.type
_entity_poly.pdbx_seq_one_letter_code
_entity_poly.pdbx_strand_id
1 'polypeptide(L)' 'MAKIKMTKKSTITFQEGYKEFLTYCKVRNLREATIKHYDDSLKTIYKFIEPNTPLNDITRDTVNNFILNCKENLNIKVI' A
#
# COMPACT_ATOMS: atom_id res chain seq x y z
N MET A 1 -9.96 23.78 25.38
CA MET A 1 -9.08 23.16 24.38
C MET A 1 -9.35 21.67 24.36
N ALA A 2 -9.87 21.11 23.27
CA ALA A 2 -10.12 19.67 23.17
C ALA A 2 -8.77 18.93 23.13
N LYS A 3 -8.56 17.99 24.06
CA LYS A 3 -7.38 17.11 24.03
C LYS A 3 -7.57 16.11 22.90
N ILE A 4 -6.71 16.17 21.87
CA ILE A 4 -6.67 15.14 20.83
C ILE A 4 -6.25 13.84 21.52
N LYS A 5 -7.18 12.90 21.61
CA LYS A 5 -6.95 11.57 22.17
C LYS A 5 -6.58 10.66 21.01
N MET A 6 -5.30 10.29 20.88
CA MET A 6 -4.91 9.19 19.99
C MET A 6 -5.43 7.89 20.61
N THR A 7 -6.55 7.40 20.10
CA THR A 7 -6.95 6.01 20.32
C THR A 7 -6.09 5.14 19.42
N LYS A 8 -5.49 4.05 19.96
CA LYS A 8 -4.84 3.02 19.15
C LYS A 8 -5.90 2.51 18.17
N LYS A 9 -5.75 2.88 16.90
CA LYS A 9 -6.75 2.65 15.87
C LYS A 9 -6.93 1.15 15.69
N SER A 10 -8.20 0.75 15.59
CA SER A 10 -8.65 -0.49 14.96
C SER A 10 -7.74 -0.89 13.80
N THR A 11 -7.50 -2.18 13.61
CA THR A 11 -6.84 -2.74 12.43
C THR A 11 -7.47 -2.18 11.16
N ILE A 12 -6.83 -1.19 10.55
CA ILE A 12 -7.28 -0.63 9.27
C ILE A 12 -6.97 -1.64 8.17
N THR A 13 -7.77 -1.62 7.11
CA THR A 13 -7.54 -2.46 5.94
C THR A 13 -6.40 -1.90 5.09
N PHE A 14 -5.89 -2.73 4.17
CA PHE A 14 -4.87 -2.33 3.22
C PHE A 14 -5.32 -1.14 2.35
N GLN A 15 -6.57 -1.14 1.90
CA GLN A 15 -7.16 -0.03 1.15
C GLN A 15 -7.25 1.27 1.97
N GLU A 16 -7.63 1.18 3.25
CA GLU A 16 -7.67 2.34 4.15
C GLU A 16 -6.27 2.89 4.40
N GLY A 17 -5.29 2.01 4.63
CA GLY A 17 -3.88 2.38 4.73
C GLY A 17 -3.36 3.08 3.48
N TYR A 18 -3.73 2.59 2.29
CA TYR A 18 -3.35 3.23 1.03
C TYR A 18 -3.98 4.62 0.86
N LYS A 19 -5.23 4.81 1.30
CA LYS A 19 -5.88 6.14 1.30
C LYS A 19 -5.14 7.13 2.20
N GLU A 20 -4.66 6.68 3.36
CA GLU A 20 -3.82 7.50 4.25
C GLU A 20 -2.47 7.83 3.59
N PHE A 21 -1.85 6.86 2.93
CA PHE A 21 -0.62 7.07 2.14
C PHE A 21 -0.81 8.12 1.04
N LEU A 22 -1.89 8.05 0.25
CA LEU A 22 -2.18 9.05 -0.79
C LEU A 22 -2.40 10.44 -0.20
N THR A 23 -3.07 10.53 0.96
CA THR A 23 -3.27 11.79 1.66
C THR A 23 -1.92 12.39 2.06
N TYR A 24 -1.03 11.58 2.62
CA TYR A 24 0.33 11.99 2.95
C TYR A 24 1.12 12.49 1.73
N CYS A 25 1.05 11.79 0.59
CA CYS A 25 1.68 12.21 -0.66
C CYS A 25 1.17 13.58 -1.15
N LYS A 26 -0.15 13.82 -1.07
CA LYS A 26 -0.76 15.11 -1.46
C LYS A 26 -0.33 16.25 -0.55
N VAL A 27 -0.28 16.03 0.77
CA VAL A 27 0.20 17.03 1.74
C VAL A 27 1.66 17.41 1.48
N ARG A 28 2.47 16.44 1.02
CA ARG A 28 3.86 16.69 0.59
C ARG A 28 4.00 17.27 -0.82
N ASN A 29 2.90 17.63 -1.46
CA ASN A 29 2.87 18.25 -2.78
C ASN A 29 3.57 17.42 -3.87
N LEU A 30 3.41 16.09 -3.82
CA LEU A 30 3.90 15.21 -4.90
C LEU A 30 3.19 15.52 -6.21
N ARG A 31 3.91 15.40 -7.32
CA ARG A 31 3.36 15.58 -8.67
C ARG A 31 2.22 14.58 -8.91
N GLU A 32 1.20 15.02 -9.64
CA GLU A 32 0.06 14.17 -10.00
C GLU A 32 0.49 12.90 -10.76
N ALA A 33 1.48 13.02 -11.65
CA ALA A 33 2.04 11.88 -12.37
C ALA A 33 2.65 10.83 -11.42
N THR A 34 3.27 11.26 -10.31
CA THR A 34 3.81 10.36 -9.28
C THR A 34 2.68 9.68 -8.50
N ILE A 35 1.64 10.42 -8.14
CA ILE A 35 0.45 9.86 -7.48
C ILE A 35 -0.23 8.83 -8.39
N LYS A 36 -0.38 9.13 -9.68
CA LYS A 36 -0.92 8.20 -10.68
C LYS A 36 -0.09 6.93 -10.79
N HIS A 37 1.24 7.07 -10.78
CA HIS A 37 2.14 5.91 -10.80
C HIS A 37 1.94 4.99 -9.58
N TYR A 38 1.70 5.56 -8.39
CA TYR A 38 1.36 4.76 -7.21
C TYR A 38 0.01 4.06 -7.35
N ASP A 39 -1.00 4.73 -7.90
CA ASP A 39 -2.32 4.13 -8.15
C ASP A 39 -2.25 2.96 -9.12
N ASP A 40 -1.49 3.11 -10.20
CA ASP A 40 -1.27 2.04 -11.18
C ASP A 40 -0.46 0.88 -10.58
N SER A 41 0.54 1.17 -9.74
CA SER A 41 1.31 0.15 -9.03
C SER A 41 0.44 -0.65 -8.06
N LEU A 42 -0.48 0.01 -7.36
CA LEU A 42 -1.36 -0.63 -6.40
C LEU A 42 -2.32 -1.63 -7.05
N LYS A 43 -2.80 -1.36 -8.27
CA LYS A 43 -3.65 -2.30 -9.01
C LYS A 43 -2.97 -3.65 -9.22
N THR A 44 -1.65 -3.67 -9.37
CA THR A 44 -0.86 -4.90 -9.43
C THR A 44 -0.78 -5.59 -8.07
N ILE A 45 -0.56 -4.82 -6.99
CA ILE A 45 -0.51 -5.35 -5.63
C ILE A 45 -1.87 -5.93 -5.22
N TYR A 46 -2.99 -5.32 -5.62
CA TYR A 46 -4.34 -5.82 -5.34
C TYR A 46 -4.68 -7.15 -6.00
N LYS A 47 -3.94 -7.58 -7.02
CA LYS A 47 -4.06 -8.94 -7.56
C LYS A 47 -3.46 -10.00 -6.62
N PHE A 48 -2.69 -9.58 -5.62
CA PHE A 48 -1.98 -10.45 -4.69
C PHE A 48 -2.44 -10.28 -3.23
N ILE A 49 -2.77 -9.06 -2.81
CA ILE A 49 -3.28 -8.74 -1.47
C ILE A 49 -4.67 -8.14 -1.64
N GLU A 50 -5.68 -8.73 -0.99
CA GLU A 50 -7.04 -8.22 -1.08
C GLU A 50 -7.14 -6.82 -0.43
N PRO A 51 -7.92 -5.88 -1.00
CA PRO A 51 -8.06 -4.53 -0.45
C PRO A 51 -8.55 -4.52 1.01
N ASN A 52 -9.35 -5.50 1.40
CA ASN A 52 -9.90 -5.65 2.74
C ASN A 52 -8.96 -6.36 3.73
N THR A 53 -7.79 -6.84 3.29
CA THR A 53 -6.81 -7.48 4.17
C THR A 53 -6.40 -6.51 5.29
N PRO A 54 -6.52 -6.90 6.57
CA PRO A 54 -6.02 -6.09 7.69
C PRO A 54 -4.52 -5.85 7.55
N LEU A 55 -4.05 -4.62 7.80
CA LEU A 55 -2.61 -4.31 7.69
C LEU A 55 -1.73 -5.18 8.60
N ASN A 56 -2.26 -5.62 9.75
CA ASN A 56 -1.54 -6.50 10.68
C ASN A 56 -1.31 -7.91 10.12
N ASP A 57 -2.09 -8.32 9.11
CA ASP A 57 -1.97 -9.64 8.48
C ASP A 57 -0.95 -9.61 7.31
N ILE A 58 -0.49 -8.43 6.90
CA ILE A 58 0.57 -8.28 5.90
C ILE A 58 1.91 -8.51 6.59
N THR A 59 2.48 -9.69 6.41
CA THR A 59 3.76 -10.08 7.00
C THR A 59 4.92 -9.91 6.02
N ARG A 60 6.15 -10.09 6.50
CA ARG A 60 7.34 -10.16 5.64
C ARG A 60 7.22 -11.28 4.61
N ASP A 61 6.61 -12.40 4.97
CA ASP A 61 6.42 -13.54 4.06
C ASP A 61 5.43 -13.21 2.95
N THR A 62 4.35 -12.48 3.26
CA THR A 62 3.42 -11.95 2.24
C THR A 62 4.18 -11.12 1.20
N VAL A 63 5.09 -10.23 1.63
CA VAL A 63 5.90 -9.40 0.73
C VAL A 63 6.93 -10.21 -0.05
N ASN A 64 7.62 -11.17 0.59
CA ASN A 64 8.59 -12.04 -0.08
C ASN A 64 7.93 -12.88 -1.18
N ASN A 65 6.77 -13.46 -0.90
CA ASN A 65 6.01 -14.25 -1.86
C ASN A 65 5.52 -13.40 -3.04
N PHE A 66 5.11 -12.15 -2.79
CA PHE A 66 4.78 -11.20 -3.85
C PHE A 66 5.99 -10.95 -4.77
N ILE A 67 7.17 -10.68 -4.20
CA ILE A 67 8.39 -10.42 -4.97
C ILE A 67 8.80 -11.64 -5.80
N LEU A 68 8.73 -12.85 -5.22
CA LEU A 68 9.01 -14.09 -5.94
C LEU A 68 8.04 -14.29 -7.11
N ASN A 69 6.74 -14.14 -6.87
CA ASN A 69 5.72 -14.21 -7.92
C ASN A 69 5.99 -13.20 -9.04
N CYS A 70 6.34 -11.95 -8.70
CA CYS A 70 6.72 -10.96 -9.68
C CYS A 70 7.93 -11.40 -10.51
N LYS A 71 8.96 -12.01 -9.93
CA LYS A 71 10.15 -12.46 -10.69
C LYS A 71 9.86 -13.66 -11.60
N GLU A 72 8.98 -14.55 -11.18
CA GLU A 72 8.65 -15.77 -11.92
C GLU A 72 7.66 -15.50 -13.06
N ASN A 73 6.65 -14.66 -12.81
CA ASN A 73 5.52 -14.48 -13.72
C ASN A 73 5.56 -13.17 -14.51
N LEU A 74 6.28 -12.16 -14.01
CA LEU A 74 6.56 -10.96 -14.78
C LEU A 74 8.02 -11.08 -15.18
N ASN A 75 8.31 -11.03 -16.48
CA ASN A 75 9.67 -11.12 -17.02
C ASN A 75 10.44 -9.83 -16.70
N ILE A 76 10.59 -9.52 -15.41
CA ILE A 76 11.24 -8.32 -14.88
C ILE A 76 12.73 -8.55 -15.06
N LYS A 77 13.27 -8.01 -16.15
CA LYS A 77 14.72 -7.89 -16.30
C LYS A 77 15.23 -7.02 -15.15
N VAL A 78 16.00 -7.63 -14.25
CA VAL A 78 16.86 -6.88 -13.35
C VAL A 78 17.81 -6.09 -14.26
N ILE A 79 17.68 -4.76 -14.24
CA ILE A 79 18.54 -3.82 -14.99
C ILE A 79 19.93 -3.87 -14.40
#